data_AF-A0A2R6MC57-F1
#
_entry.id   AF-A0A2R6MC57-F1
#
_cell.length_a   1.000
_cell.length_b   1.000
_cell.length_c   1.000
_cell.angle_alpha   90.00
_cell.angle_beta   90.00
_cell.angle_gamma   90.00
#
_symmetry.space_group_name_H-M   'P 1'
#
loop_
_entity.id
_entity.type
_entity.pdbx_description
1 polymer ?
#
loop_
_entity_poly.entity_id
_entity_poly.type
_entity_poly.pdbx_seq_one_letter_code
_entity_poly.pdbx_strand_id
1 'polypeptide(L)'
;TVRLVLDGATHHATIESGLDGDREITGAYDNARLARDRDGTDRLDEWRRSSGIELGRSVAIDVVESGFLYGVREPGERAVYEATEPPDEGLAAIARDLDGDRDD
;
A
#
# COMPACT_ATOMS: atom_id res chain seq x y z
N THR A 1 -4.56 0.48 -6.04
CA THR A 1 -3.90 0.19 -4.76
C THR A 1 -2.56 0.88 -4.77
N VAL A 2 -2.15 1.42 -3.63
CA VAL A 2 -0.82 1.99 -3.41
C VAL A 2 0.05 0.98 -2.69
N ARG A 3 1.35 1.22 -2.68
CA ARG A 3 2.33 0.50 -1.86
C ARG A 3 2.52 1.21 -0.53
N LEU A 4 2.51 0.44 0.54
CA LEU A 4 2.70 0.90 1.91
C LEU A 4 3.87 0.14 2.54
N VAL A 5 4.92 0.85 2.94
CA VAL A 5 6.07 0.24 3.62
C VAL A 5 5.84 0.31 5.12
N LEU A 6 5.80 -0.86 5.76
CA LEU A 6 5.64 -1.05 7.20
C LEU A 6 6.87 -1.84 7.68
N ASP A 7 7.65 -1.24 8.59
CA ASP A 7 8.88 -1.85 9.11
C ASP A 7 9.82 -2.40 8.02
N GLY A 8 9.98 -1.63 6.94
CA GLY A 8 10.80 -2.00 5.78
C GLY A 8 10.17 -3.02 4.82
N ALA A 9 9.01 -3.60 5.15
CA ALA A 9 8.29 -4.53 4.29
C ALA A 9 7.18 -3.83 3.49
N THR A 10 7.14 -4.08 2.18
CA THR A 10 6.18 -3.48 1.26
C THR A 10 4.89 -4.27 1.19
N HIS A 11 3.77 -3.58 1.40
CA HIS A 11 2.41 -4.11 1.36
C HIS A 11 1.53 -3.30 0.41
N HIS A 12 0.30 -3.76 0.22
CA HIS A 12 -0.68 -3.13 -0.67
C HIS A 12 -1.85 -2.56 0.13
N ALA A 13 -2.19 -1.30 -0.14
CA ALA A 13 -3.32 -0.62 0.48
C ALA A 13 -4.25 0.01 -0.56
N THR A 14 -5.50 0.23 -0.17
CA THR A 14 -6.46 1.02 -0.95
C THR A 14 -6.68 2.35 -0.23
N ILE A 15 -6.58 3.45 -0.97
CA ILE A 15 -6.94 4.79 -0.48
C ILE A 15 -8.41 4.99 -0.79
N GLU A 16 -9.19 5.28 0.25
CA GLU A 16 -10.64 5.38 0.18
C GLU A 16 -11.09 6.76 0.66
N SER A 17 -12.33 7.11 0.37
CA SER A 17 -12.96 8.31 0.93
C SER A 17 -13.54 7.97 2.29
N GLY A 18 -13.09 8.66 3.34
CA GLY A 18 -13.64 8.59 4.68
C GLY A 18 -15.01 9.26 4.78
N LEU A 19 -15.66 9.10 5.93
CA LEU A 19 -17.01 9.64 6.19
C LEU A 19 -17.06 11.17 6.13
N ASP A 20 -15.98 11.83 6.55
CA ASP A 20 -15.82 13.28 6.56
C ASP A 20 -15.27 13.84 5.23
N GLY A 21 -15.03 12.98 4.24
CA GLY A 21 -14.48 13.34 2.93
C GLY A 21 -12.95 13.31 2.84
N ASP A 22 -12.27 13.02 3.96
CA ASP A 22 -10.83 12.79 4.01
C ASP A 22 -10.40 11.51 3.29
N ARG A 23 -9.10 11.34 3.07
CA ARG A 23 -8.53 10.12 2.51
C ARG A 23 -8.12 9.17 3.64
N GLU A 24 -8.56 7.93 3.56
CA GLU A 24 -8.28 6.92 4.57
C GLU A 24 -7.62 5.68 3.96
N ILE A 25 -6.72 5.07 4.74
CA ILE A 25 -6.21 3.72 4.50
C ILE A 25 -6.71 2.87 5.67
N THR A 26 -7.54 1.88 5.36
CA THR A 26 -8.20 1.05 6.37
C THR A 26 -7.50 -0.29 6.61
N GLY A 27 -6.49 -0.62 5.80
CA GLY A 27 -5.67 -1.81 5.98
C GLY A 27 -4.58 -1.94 4.91
N ALA A 28 -3.62 -2.82 5.18
CA ALA A 28 -2.53 -3.16 4.27
C ALA A 28 -2.37 -4.68 4.15
N TYR A 29 -2.17 -5.19 2.94
CA TYR A 29 -2.26 -6.61 2.63
C TYR A 29 -1.10 -7.08 1.76
N ASP A 30 -0.85 -8.39 1.75
CA ASP A 30 0.31 -9.00 1.08
C ASP A 30 0.29 -8.84 -0.45
N ASN A 31 -0.87 -8.60 -1.06
CA ASN A 31 -0.97 -8.35 -2.49
C ASN A 31 -2.16 -7.44 -2.87
N ALA A 32 -2.14 -6.95 -4.11
CA ALA A 32 -3.13 -6.01 -4.62
C ALA A 32 -4.56 -6.56 -4.67
N ARG A 33 -4.75 -7.88 -4.84
CA ARG A 33 -6.06 -8.51 -4.88
C ARG A 33 -6.67 -8.51 -3.48
N LEU A 34 -5.92 -9.02 -2.49
CA LEU A 34 -6.32 -9.01 -1.09
C LEU A 34 -6.64 -7.60 -0.60
N ALA A 35 -5.85 -6.59 -1.00
CA ALA A 35 -6.11 -5.20 -0.65
C ALA A 35 -7.39 -4.60 -1.25
N ARG A 36 -7.86 -5.11 -2.39
CA ARG A 36 -9.12 -4.68 -3.02
C ARG A 36 -10.31 -5.38 -2.38
N ASP A 37 -10.17 -6.66 -2.12
CA ASP A 37 -11.21 -7.51 -1.54
C ASP A 37 -11.28 -7.36 -0.01
N ARG A 38 -10.28 -6.70 0.60
CA ARG A 38 -10.02 -6.64 2.05
C ARG A 38 -10.04 -8.01 2.70
N ASP A 39 -9.43 -8.96 2.03
CA ASP A 39 -9.37 -10.35 2.45
C ASP A 39 -7.98 -10.70 3.00
N GLY A 40 -7.93 -11.54 4.01
CA GLY A 40 -6.68 -11.96 4.67
C GLY A 40 -6.25 -11.05 5.82
N THR A 41 -4.98 -11.19 6.21
CA THR A 41 -4.41 -10.53 7.38
C THR A 41 -4.13 -9.05 7.09
N ASP A 42 -4.66 -8.16 7.92
CA ASP A 42 -4.33 -6.74 7.90
C ASP A 42 -2.97 -6.48 8.58
N ARG A 43 -1.96 -6.29 7.74
CA ARG A 43 -0.59 -6.00 8.14
C ARG A 43 -0.43 -4.64 8.80
N LEU A 44 -1.35 -3.71 8.55
CA LEU A 44 -1.34 -2.39 9.20
C LEU A 44 -1.68 -2.53 10.69
N ASP A 45 -2.72 -3.30 11.04
CA ASP A 45 -3.05 -3.56 12.44
C ASP A 45 -2.01 -4.46 13.12
N GLU A 46 -1.42 -5.44 12.41
CA GLU A 46 -0.29 -6.22 12.95
C GLU A 46 0.91 -5.32 13.30
N TRP A 47 1.31 -4.45 12.37
CA TRP A 47 2.38 -3.48 12.59
C TRP A 47 2.07 -2.57 13.77
N ARG A 48 0.86 -1.98 13.80
CA ARG A 48 0.41 -1.12 14.89
C ARG A 48 0.54 -1.80 16.25
N ARG A 49 0.08 -3.06 16.35
CA ARG A 49 0.15 -3.86 17.59
C ARG A 49 1.59 -4.17 17.98
N SER A 50 2.43 -4.54 17.01
CA SER A 50 3.85 -4.83 17.23
C SER A 50 4.62 -3.61 17.73
N SER A 51 4.33 -2.43 17.19
CA SER A 51 4.88 -1.14 17.64
C SER A 51 4.25 -0.60 18.93
N GLY A 52 3.25 -1.28 19.51
CA GLY A 52 2.58 -0.83 20.72
C GLY A 52 1.77 0.47 20.55
N ILE A 53 1.36 0.80 19.32
CA ILE A 53 0.63 2.04 19.01
C ILE A 53 -0.85 1.83 19.32
N GLU A 54 -1.40 2.64 20.22
CA GLU A 54 -2.84 2.60 20.52
C GLU A 54 -3.69 3.22 19.40
N LEU A 55 -4.95 2.80 19.29
CA LEU A 55 -5.90 3.43 18.37
C LEU A 55 -6.08 4.92 18.74
N GLY A 56 -6.23 5.78 17.73
CA GLY A 56 -6.34 7.23 17.91
C GLY A 56 -5.00 7.96 18.10
N ARG A 57 -3.87 7.24 18.05
CA ARG A 57 -2.53 7.84 17.99
C ARG A 57 -2.14 8.15 16.56
N SER A 58 -1.29 9.17 16.39
CA SER A 58 -0.76 9.57 15.10
C SER A 58 0.52 8.81 14.77
N VAL A 59 0.72 8.54 13.48
CA VAL A 59 1.94 7.96 12.91
C VAL A 59 2.49 8.92 11.86
N ALA A 60 3.77 8.80 11.53
CA ALA A 60 4.35 9.58 10.44
C ALA A 60 4.15 8.85 9.12
N ILE A 61 3.72 9.60 8.10
CA ILE A 61 3.63 9.14 6.72
C ILE A 61 4.65 9.91 5.90
N ASP A 62 5.57 9.20 5.26
CA ASP A 62 6.53 9.75 4.33
C ASP A 62 6.05 9.47 2.89
N VAL A 63 5.94 10.50 2.06
CA VAL A 63 5.64 10.34 0.63
C VAL A 63 6.95 10.01 -0.08
N VAL A 64 7.09 8.76 -0.53
CA VAL A 64 8.28 8.30 -1.27
C VAL A 64 8.07 8.54 -2.76
N GLU A 65 6.93 8.06 -3.29
CA GLU A 65 6.47 8.36 -4.65
C GLU A 65 4.98 8.67 -4.62
N SER A 66 4.61 9.85 -5.09
CA SER A 66 3.24 10.35 -4.96
C SER A 66 2.26 9.46 -5.74
N GLY A 67 1.20 9.01 -5.07
CA GLY A 67 0.19 8.13 -5.67
C GLY A 67 0.63 6.67 -5.85
N PHE A 68 1.87 6.33 -5.50
CA PHE A 68 2.40 4.98 -5.68
C PHE A 68 2.98 4.36 -4.40
N LEU A 69 3.92 5.03 -3.73
CA LEU A 69 4.68 4.47 -2.61
C LEU A 69 4.70 5.42 -1.40
N TYR A 70 4.24 4.90 -0.27
CA TYR A 70 4.20 5.61 1.00
C TYR A 70 4.91 4.81 2.08
N GLY A 71 5.73 5.49 2.87
CA GLY A 71 6.36 4.94 4.06
C GLY A 71 5.54 5.25 5.31
N VAL A 72 5.41 4.29 6.21
CA VAL A 72 4.76 4.48 7.52
C VAL A 72 5.75 4.13 8.61
N ARG A 73 5.85 5.01 9.59
CA ARG A 73 6.75 4.83 10.74
C ARG A 73 6.21 5.48 12.00
N GLU A 74 6.76 5.04 13.12
CA GLU A 74 6.54 5.71 14.39
C GLU A 74 7.07 7.15 14.34
N PRO A 75 6.37 8.13 14.95
CA PRO A 75 6.86 9.49 15.05
C PRO A 75 8.23 9.52 15.74
N GLY A 76 9.21 10.16 15.11
CA GLY A 76 10.58 10.29 15.64
C GLY A 76 11.54 9.18 15.21
N GLU A 77 11.06 8.10 14.59
CA GLU A 77 11.91 7.03 14.08
C GLU A 77 12.49 7.37 12.69
N ARG A 78 13.63 6.78 12.32
CA ARG A 78 14.20 6.93 10.96
C ARG A 78 13.95 5.68 10.15
N ALA A 79 13.46 5.85 8.93
CA ALA A 79 13.26 4.77 7.97
C ALA A 79 13.93 5.11 6.63
N VAL A 80 14.43 4.09 5.94
CA VAL A 80 14.97 4.19 4.59
C VAL A 80 14.05 3.43 3.65
N TYR A 81 13.69 4.04 2.54
CA TYR A 81 12.81 3.46 1.54
C TYR A 81 13.55 3.32 0.21
N GLU A 82 13.35 2.20 -0.46
CA GLU A 82 13.76 2.07 -1.85
C GLU A 82 12.73 2.81 -2.71
N ALA A 83 13.17 3.82 -3.45
CA ALA A 83 12.32 4.51 -4.41
C ALA A 83 12.07 3.58 -5.60
N THR A 84 10.97 2.84 -5.55
CA THR A 84 10.50 2.05 -6.69
C THR A 84 9.63 2.95 -7.58
N GLU A 85 10.07 3.21 -8.81
CA GLU A 85 9.23 3.87 -9.80
C GLU A 85 8.00 3.00 -10.11
N PRO A 86 6.82 3.60 -10.34
CA PRO A 86 5.65 2.83 -10.78
C PRO A 86 6.03 2.06 -12.06
N PRO A 87 5.48 0.84 -12.27
CA PRO A 87 5.73 0.13 -13.52
C PRO A 87 5.37 1.06 -14.69
N ASP A 88 6.30 1.23 -15.63
CA ASP A 88 6.07 2.01 -16.84
C ASP A 88 4.69 1.66 -17.39
N GLU A 89 3.87 2.68 -17.68
CA GLU A 89 2.51 2.50 -18.22
C GLU A 89 2.50 1.59 -19.48
N GLY A 90 3.65 1.46 -20.14
CA GLY A 90 3.91 0.52 -21.24
C GLY A 90 3.92 -0.96 -20.87
N LEU A 91 4.40 -1.38 -19.68
CA LEU A 91 4.46 -2.80 -19.30
C LEU A 91 3.09 -3.37 -18.90
N ALA A 92 2.21 -2.52 -18.34
CA ALA A 92 0.82 -2.88 -18.08
C ALA A 92 0.00 -3.10 -19.38
N ALA A 93 0.47 -2.55 -20.52
CA ALA A 93 -0.13 -2.78 -21.84
C ALA A 93 0.26 -4.16 -22.42
N ILE A 94 1.49 -4.64 -22.19
CA ILE A 94 1.98 -5.93 -22.72
C ILE A 94 1.25 -7.11 -22.06
N ALA A 95 0.85 -6.97 -20.79
CA ALA A 95 0.09 -8.01 -20.10
C ALA A 95 -1.36 -8.16 -20.61
N ARG A 96 -1.90 -7.22 -21.40
CA ARG A 96 -3.24 -7.33 -22.01
C ARG A 96 -3.22 -7.95 -23.40
N ASP A 97 -2.05 -8.06 -24.04
CA ASP A 97 -1.91 -8.54 -25.42
C ASP A 97 -1.78 -10.07 -25.51
N LEU A 98 -1.52 -10.77 -24.39
CA LEU A 98 -1.28 -12.21 -24.39
C LEU A 98 -2.56 -13.08 -24.31
N ASP A 99 -3.72 -12.49 -24.03
CA ASP A 99 -5.02 -13.21 -23.97
C ASP A 99 -5.79 -13.20 -25.31
N GLY A 100 -5.17 -12.72 -26.41
CA GLY A 100 -5.83 -12.48 -27.69
C GLY A 100 -5.52 -13.44 -28.85
N ASP A 101 -4.56 -14.37 -28.72
CA ASP A 101 -4.15 -15.26 -29.83
C ASP A 101 -4.56 -16.71 -29.57
N ARG A 102 -5.86 -16.96 -29.52
CA ARG A 102 -6.44 -18.30 -29.73
C ARG A 102 -7.89 -18.17 -30.19
N ASP A 103 -8.10 -18.19 -31.50
CA ASP A 103 -9.08 -19.05 -32.18
C ASP A 103 -8.97 -18.80 -33.70
N ASP A 104 -8.43 -19.80 -34.39
CA ASP A 104 -8.49 -20.02 -35.84
C ASP A 104 -9.75 -20.81 -36.18
#